data_AF-A0A655A3S2-F1
#
_entry.id   AF-A0A655A3S2-F1
#
_cell.length_a   1.000
_cell.length_b   1.000
_cell.length_c   1.000
_cell.angle_alpha   90.00
_cell.angle_beta   90.00
_cell.angle_gamma   90.00
#
_symmetry.space_group_name_H-M   'P 1'
#
loop_
_entity.id
_entity.type
_entity.pdbx_description
1 polymer ?
#
loop_
_entity_poly.entity_id
_entity_poly.type
_entity_poly.pdbx_seq_one_letter_code
_entity_poly.pdbx_strand_id
1 'polypeptide(L)'
;METGKDAMAREVRRGGLPLQRLVNGESMAAVARELHYADVSALYTAIGEGHVSAKHVVQRLLAELGGIDQAEEELAERSTPATMPRRPRSTDDVGVSVPGAPGVLTKLAKCCTPVPGDVIMGFVTRGGGVSVHRTDCTNAASLQQQAERIIEVLWAPSPSSVFLVAIQVEALDRHRLLSDVTRALADEKVNILSASVTTSGDRVAISRFTFEMGDPKHLGHLLNAVRNVEGVYDVYRVTSAA
;
A
#
# COMPACT_ATOMS: atom_id res chain seq x y z
N MET A 1 -22.62 27.97 16.34
CA MET A 1 -21.29 27.54 15.84
C MET A 1 -20.86 26.18 16.37
N GLU A 2 -20.71 26.00 17.68
CA GLU A 2 -20.21 24.74 18.28
C GLU A 2 -21.10 23.53 18.00
N THR A 3 -22.42 23.71 18.11
CA THR A 3 -23.43 22.72 17.71
C THR A 3 -23.32 22.28 16.25
N GLY A 4 -22.96 23.18 15.34
CA GLY A 4 -22.78 22.88 13.92
C GLY A 4 -21.46 22.18 13.62
N LYS A 5 -20.38 22.50 14.37
CA LYS A 5 -19.13 21.73 14.32
C LYS A 5 -19.35 20.29 14.75
N ASP A 6 -20.12 20.08 15.82
CA ASP A 6 -20.45 18.74 16.32
C ASP A 6 -21.37 17.95 15.37
N ALA A 7 -22.32 18.63 14.72
CA ALA A 7 -23.16 18.02 13.69
C ALA A 7 -22.32 17.57 12.48
N MET A 8 -21.38 18.40 12.02
CA MET A 8 -20.44 18.04 10.95
C MET A 8 -19.53 16.89 11.35
N ALA A 9 -18.93 16.93 12.54
CA ALA A 9 -18.06 15.87 13.03
C ALA A 9 -18.78 14.52 13.11
N ARG A 10 -20.07 14.51 13.47
CA ARG A 10 -20.90 13.30 13.49
C ARG A 10 -21.16 12.74 12.10
N GLU A 11 -21.56 13.58 11.14
CA GLU A 11 -21.81 13.13 9.77
C GLU A 11 -20.53 12.67 9.05
N VAL A 12 -19.40 13.32 9.32
CA VAL A 12 -18.08 12.94 8.81
C VAL A 12 -17.63 11.59 9.38
N ARG A 13 -17.82 11.35 10.68
CA ARG A 13 -17.55 10.04 11.30
C ARG A 13 -18.45 8.96 10.71
N ARG A 14 -19.70 9.29 10.38
CA ARG A 14 -20.67 8.35 9.81
C ARG A 14 -20.29 7.84 8.42
N GLY A 15 -19.66 8.68 7.58
CA GLY A 15 -19.15 8.26 6.28
C GLY A 15 -17.68 7.81 6.26
N GLY A 16 -17.05 7.64 7.43
CA GLY A 16 -15.76 6.96 7.56
C GLY A 16 -14.50 7.80 7.29
N LEU A 17 -13.35 7.12 7.23
CA LEU A 17 -12.02 7.71 7.00
C LEU A 17 -11.91 8.55 5.72
N PRO A 18 -12.59 8.20 4.61
CA PRO A 18 -12.71 9.04 3.43
C PRO A 18 -13.08 10.49 3.72
N LEU A 19 -14.19 10.70 4.44
CA LEU A 19 -14.71 12.03 4.72
C LEU A 19 -13.85 12.81 5.70
N GLN A 20 -13.18 12.13 6.64
CA GLN A 20 -12.31 12.78 7.61
C GLN A 20 -11.13 13.48 6.95
N ARG A 21 -10.64 12.96 5.82
CA ARG A 21 -9.55 13.57 5.05
C ARG A 21 -10.04 14.68 4.13
N LEU A 22 -11.28 14.60 3.68
CA LEU A 22 -11.91 15.61 2.81
C LEU A 22 -12.30 16.87 3.56
N VAL A 23 -12.52 16.80 4.88
CA VAL A 23 -12.85 17.95 5.70
C VAL A 23 -11.57 18.63 6.18
N ASN A 24 -11.07 19.56 5.36
CA ASN A 24 -9.95 20.43 5.68
C ASN A 24 -10.36 21.91 5.52
N GLY A 25 -9.50 22.84 5.93
CA GLY A 25 -9.82 24.27 5.93
C GLY A 25 -10.11 24.83 4.54
N GLU A 26 -9.49 24.30 3.50
CA GLU A 26 -9.62 24.77 2.12
C GLU A 26 -10.91 24.27 1.46
N SER A 27 -11.24 22.98 1.60
CA SER A 27 -12.48 22.40 1.09
C SER A 27 -13.72 22.97 1.81
N MET A 28 -13.64 23.17 3.12
CA MET A 28 -14.70 23.83 3.87
C MET A 28 -14.90 25.29 3.46
N ALA A 29 -13.82 26.00 3.09
CA ALA A 29 -13.92 27.37 2.59
C ALA A 29 -14.46 27.45 1.14
N ALA A 30 -14.20 26.44 0.31
CA ALA A 30 -14.80 26.31 -1.01
C ALA A 30 -16.32 26.15 -0.91
N VAL A 31 -16.78 25.18 -0.12
CA VAL A 31 -18.21 24.93 0.10
C VAL A 31 -18.91 26.09 0.81
N ALA A 32 -18.24 26.79 1.73
CA ALA A 32 -18.81 27.98 2.36
C ALA A 32 -19.09 29.09 1.33
N ARG A 33 -18.15 29.37 0.42
CA ARG A 33 -18.33 30.36 -0.65
C ARG A 33 -19.42 29.96 -1.62
N GLU A 34 -19.48 28.67 -1.95
CA GLU A 34 -20.48 28.13 -2.86
C GLU A 34 -21.90 28.28 -2.29
N LEU A 35 -22.07 27.98 -1.01
CA LEU A 35 -23.33 28.14 -0.30
C LEU A 35 -23.61 29.60 0.13
N HIS A 36 -22.82 30.55 -0.39
CA HIS A 36 -22.96 32.00 -0.15
C HIS A 36 -22.80 32.42 1.33
N TYR A 37 -22.00 31.70 2.10
CA TYR A 37 -21.58 32.10 3.43
C TYR A 37 -20.25 32.87 3.40
N ALA A 38 -20.13 33.84 4.31
CA ALA A 38 -18.95 34.73 4.37
C ALA A 38 -17.66 33.98 4.69
N ASP A 39 -17.73 32.98 5.58
CA ASP A 39 -16.59 32.16 5.99
C ASP A 39 -17.06 30.80 6.55
N VAL A 40 -16.09 29.95 6.92
CA VAL A 40 -16.35 28.62 7.49
C VAL A 40 -17.05 28.71 8.85
N SER A 41 -16.85 29.78 9.61
CA SER A 41 -17.51 30.00 10.90
C SER A 41 -18.99 30.30 10.73
N ALA A 42 -19.34 31.09 9.71
CA ALA A 42 -20.70 31.38 9.30
C ALA A 42 -21.41 30.11 8.81
N LEU A 43 -20.72 29.27 8.03
CA LEU A 43 -21.23 27.95 7.63
C LEU A 43 -21.51 27.04 8.83
N TYR A 44 -20.59 26.92 9.80
CA TYR A 44 -20.85 26.14 11.02
C TYR A 44 -21.98 26.72 11.88
N THR A 45 -22.19 28.04 11.83
CA THR A 45 -23.30 28.67 12.53
C THR A 45 -24.63 28.34 11.87
N ALA A 46 -24.70 28.42 10.53
CA ALA A 46 -25.86 28.02 9.75
C ALA A 46 -26.23 26.53 9.92
N ILE A 47 -25.24 25.65 10.09
CA ILE A 47 -25.47 24.24 10.41
C ILE A 47 -26.05 24.07 11.82
N GLY A 48 -25.51 24.80 12.79
CA GLY A 48 -25.98 24.76 14.17
C GLY A 48 -27.40 25.31 14.36
N GLU A 49 -27.82 26.23 13.48
CA GLU A 49 -29.15 26.84 13.46
C GLU A 49 -30.15 26.07 12.58
N GLY A 50 -29.69 25.07 11.82
CA GLY A 50 -30.53 24.24 10.96
C GLY A 50 -30.89 24.87 9.61
N HIS A 51 -30.29 26.01 9.25
CA HIS A 51 -30.45 26.64 7.93
C HIS A 51 -29.86 25.78 6.80
N VAL A 52 -28.82 24.99 7.09
CA VAL A 52 -28.26 23.99 6.19
C VAL A 52 -27.91 22.73 6.96
N SER A 53 -28.21 21.55 6.40
CA SER A 53 -27.90 20.29 7.10
C SER A 53 -26.42 19.89 6.92
N ALA A 54 -25.83 19.33 7.97
CA ALA A 54 -24.46 18.78 7.91
C ALA A 54 -24.31 17.72 6.81
N LYS A 55 -25.36 16.91 6.59
CA LYS A 55 -25.40 15.91 5.52
C LYS A 55 -25.31 16.54 4.13
N HIS A 56 -26.00 17.67 3.91
CA HIS A 56 -25.97 18.36 2.63
C HIS A 56 -24.57 18.94 2.34
N VAL A 57 -23.92 19.50 3.35
CA VAL A 57 -22.53 20.02 3.25
C VAL A 57 -21.56 18.88 2.92
N VAL A 58 -21.69 17.73 3.59
CA VAL A 58 -20.88 16.52 3.30
C VAL A 58 -21.11 16.02 1.86
N GLN A 59 -22.36 16.00 1.39
CA GLN A 59 -22.66 15.60 0.01
C GLN A 59 -22.07 16.58 -1.02
N ARG A 60 -21.99 17.87 -0.70
CA ARG A 60 -21.37 18.85 -1.60
C ARG A 60 -19.85 18.70 -1.66
N LEU A 61 -19.22 18.45 -0.52
CA LEU A 61 -17.80 18.10 -0.45
C LEU A 61 -17.46 16.85 -1.29
N LEU A 62 -18.34 15.85 -1.29
CA LEU A 62 -18.19 14.66 -2.14
C LEU A 62 -18.40 14.96 -3.63
N ALA A 63 -19.27 15.90 -3.97
CA ALA A 63 -19.57 16.27 -5.34
C ALA A 63 -18.46 17.10 -6.01
N GLU A 64 -17.74 17.95 -5.25
CA GLU A 64 -16.57 18.68 -5.77
C GLU A 64 -15.42 17.76 -6.21
N LEU A 65 -15.37 16.51 -5.73
CA LEU A 65 -14.38 15.50 -6.11
C LEU A 65 -14.90 14.44 -7.11
N GLY A 66 -16.05 14.64 -7.74
CA GLY A 66 -16.54 13.72 -8.77
C GLY A 66 -17.28 12.47 -8.25
N GLY A 67 -17.68 12.46 -6.97
CA GLY A 67 -18.52 11.42 -6.37
C GLY A 67 -17.77 10.41 -5.50
N ILE A 68 -18.54 9.60 -4.76
CA ILE A 68 -18.05 8.58 -3.82
C ILE A 68 -17.13 7.56 -4.50
N ASP A 69 -17.35 7.24 -5.78
CA ASP A 69 -16.54 6.27 -6.52
C ASP A 69 -15.13 6.81 -6.82
N GLN A 70 -14.99 8.08 -7.24
CA GLN A 70 -13.68 8.72 -7.41
C GLN A 70 -13.02 9.06 -6.08
N ALA A 71 -13.80 9.36 -5.04
CA ALA A 71 -13.26 9.50 -3.70
C ALA A 71 -12.73 8.15 -3.18
N GLU A 72 -13.47 7.05 -3.32
CA GLU A 72 -13.02 5.71 -2.96
C GLU A 72 -11.82 5.24 -3.80
N GLU A 73 -11.75 5.61 -5.08
CA GLU A 73 -10.62 5.34 -5.97
C GLU A 73 -9.38 6.19 -5.59
N GLU A 74 -9.52 7.50 -5.35
CA GLU A 74 -8.44 8.35 -4.78
C GLU A 74 -8.03 7.87 -3.38
N LEU A 75 -8.96 7.33 -2.58
CA LEU A 75 -8.70 6.85 -1.22
C LEU A 75 -8.08 5.45 -1.22
N ALA A 76 -8.39 4.60 -2.19
CA ALA A 76 -7.69 3.34 -2.45
C ALA A 76 -6.26 3.64 -2.95
N GLU A 77 -6.09 4.63 -3.82
CA GLU A 77 -4.79 5.11 -4.31
C GLU A 77 -3.97 5.85 -3.23
N ARG A 78 -4.62 6.47 -2.23
CA ARG A 78 -3.96 7.21 -1.14
C ARG A 78 -3.84 6.43 0.18
N SER A 79 -4.38 5.22 0.27
CA SER A 79 -4.28 4.39 1.48
C SER A 79 -3.06 3.49 1.42
N THR A 80 -1.92 4.01 1.91
CA THR A 80 -0.79 3.16 2.28
C THR A 80 -0.84 2.81 3.77
N PRO A 81 -0.29 1.64 4.18
CA PRO A 81 -0.30 1.18 5.57
C PRO A 81 0.37 2.13 6.58
N ALA A 82 1.06 3.17 6.13
CA ALA A 82 1.83 4.11 6.94
C ALA A 82 0.97 5.14 7.71
N THR A 83 -0.30 5.33 7.35
CA THR A 83 -1.20 6.31 8.03
C THR A 83 -2.42 5.70 8.71
N MET A 84 -2.54 4.37 8.73
CA MET A 84 -3.53 3.71 9.58
C MET A 84 -3.04 3.72 11.03
N PRO A 85 -3.92 3.98 12.03
CA PRO A 85 -3.61 3.60 13.40
C PRO A 85 -3.22 2.13 13.36
N ARG A 86 -2.03 1.79 13.88
CA ARG A 86 -1.56 0.41 14.00
C ARG A 86 -2.52 -0.35 14.92
N ARG A 87 -3.64 -0.84 14.37
CA ARG A 87 -4.35 -1.96 14.96
C ARG A 87 -3.32 -3.08 15.06
N PRO A 88 -3.23 -3.82 16.18
CA PRO A 88 -2.33 -4.97 16.27
C PRO A 88 -2.62 -5.86 15.06
N ARG A 89 -1.67 -5.91 14.12
CA ARG A 89 -1.82 -6.70 12.90
C ARG A 89 -1.98 -8.15 13.37
N SER A 90 -3.07 -8.81 13.00
CA SER A 90 -3.09 -10.26 13.15
C SER A 90 -1.96 -10.78 12.26
N THR A 91 -1.03 -11.50 12.86
CA THR A 91 0.13 -12.11 12.21
C THR A 91 -0.25 -13.22 11.22
N ASP A 92 -1.54 -13.43 11.01
CA ASP A 92 -2.11 -14.65 10.44
C ASP A 92 -2.65 -14.47 9.01
N ASP A 93 -2.74 -13.24 8.50
CA ASP A 93 -3.19 -12.99 7.12
C ASP A 93 -2.03 -12.60 6.20
N VAL A 94 -1.31 -13.63 5.75
CA VAL A 94 -0.26 -13.50 4.71
C VAL A 94 -0.82 -13.59 3.29
N GLY A 95 -2.15 -13.56 3.13
CA GLY A 95 -2.81 -13.60 1.82
C GLY A 95 -2.69 -14.95 1.10
N VAL A 96 -2.56 -16.06 1.85
CA VAL A 96 -2.44 -17.42 1.30
C VAL A 96 -3.37 -18.36 2.04
N SER A 97 -4.13 -19.15 1.28
CA SER A 97 -5.01 -20.20 1.79
C SER A 97 -4.50 -21.60 1.41
N VAL A 98 -4.77 -22.58 2.27
CA VAL A 98 -4.52 -24.00 2.03
C VAL A 98 -5.86 -24.67 1.73
N PRO A 99 -6.09 -25.18 0.50
CA PRO A 99 -7.31 -25.89 0.17
C PRO A 99 -7.59 -27.04 1.14
N GLY A 100 -8.81 -27.11 1.68
CA GLY A 100 -9.24 -28.18 2.59
C GLY A 100 -8.70 -28.10 4.02
N ALA A 101 -7.86 -27.10 4.36
CA ALA A 101 -7.30 -26.94 5.70
C ALA A 101 -7.32 -25.46 6.16
N PRO A 102 -8.51 -24.92 6.48
CA PRO A 102 -8.62 -23.55 6.98
C PRO A 102 -7.93 -23.39 8.34
N GLY A 103 -7.29 -22.24 8.56
CA GLY A 103 -6.63 -21.92 9.84
C GLY A 103 -5.23 -22.52 10.01
N VAL A 104 -4.68 -23.18 8.99
CA VAL A 104 -3.27 -23.58 8.99
C VAL A 104 -2.39 -22.33 8.99
N LEU A 105 -1.42 -22.29 9.92
CA LEU A 105 -0.45 -21.21 9.98
C LEU A 105 0.43 -21.20 8.72
N THR A 106 0.26 -20.19 7.89
CA THR A 106 1.03 -19.98 6.67
C THR A 106 2.03 -18.84 6.84
N LYS A 107 3.19 -18.96 6.20
CA LYS A 107 4.22 -17.91 6.21
C LYS A 107 4.93 -17.85 4.86
N LEU A 108 5.07 -16.65 4.30
CA LEU A 108 5.84 -16.44 3.09
C LEU A 108 7.35 -16.63 3.34
N ALA A 109 8.01 -17.38 2.47
CA ALA A 109 9.43 -17.65 2.59
C ALA A 109 10.28 -16.42 2.26
N LYS A 110 11.29 -16.14 3.10
CA LYS A 110 12.23 -15.03 2.86
C LYS A 110 13.24 -15.29 1.75
N CYS A 111 13.49 -16.56 1.41
CA CYS A 111 14.48 -16.89 0.37
C CYS A 111 14.02 -16.45 -1.02
N CYS A 112 12.71 -16.48 -1.30
CA CYS A 112 12.16 -16.10 -2.60
C CYS A 112 11.07 -15.03 -2.59
N THR A 113 10.68 -14.56 -1.40
CA THR A 113 9.75 -13.44 -1.19
C THR A 113 8.56 -13.46 -2.16
N PRO A 114 7.74 -14.52 -2.13
CA PRO A 114 6.63 -14.68 -3.06
C PRO A 114 5.62 -13.55 -2.92
N VAL A 115 5.04 -13.11 -4.04
CA VAL A 115 3.95 -12.13 -4.08
C VAL A 115 2.85 -12.60 -5.02
N PRO A 116 1.60 -12.13 -4.85
CA PRO A 116 0.51 -12.54 -5.73
C PRO A 116 0.83 -12.32 -7.22
N GLY A 117 0.52 -13.33 -8.02
CA GLY A 117 0.96 -13.47 -9.42
C GLY A 117 2.09 -14.48 -9.60
N ASP A 118 2.89 -14.75 -8.56
CA ASP A 118 3.86 -15.85 -8.60
C ASP A 118 3.16 -17.20 -8.52
N VAL A 119 3.71 -18.20 -9.21
CA VAL A 119 3.34 -19.60 -9.01
C VAL A 119 3.98 -20.10 -7.72
N ILE A 120 3.14 -20.52 -6.76
CA ILE A 120 3.57 -20.86 -5.40
C ILE A 120 3.31 -22.32 -5.04
N MET A 121 4.09 -22.81 -4.08
CA MET A 121 3.92 -24.12 -3.44
C MET A 121 4.07 -23.98 -1.92
N GLY A 122 3.34 -24.79 -1.17
CA GLY A 122 3.45 -24.89 0.28
C GLY A 122 4.41 -26.00 0.66
N PHE A 123 5.21 -25.77 1.69
CA PHE A 123 6.06 -26.78 2.31
C PHE A 123 5.75 -26.87 3.81
N VAL A 124 5.28 -28.04 4.25
CA VAL A 124 4.99 -28.29 5.66
C VAL A 124 6.29 -28.33 6.44
N THR A 125 6.52 -27.35 7.31
CA THR A 125 7.71 -27.26 8.17
C THR A 125 7.66 -28.27 9.31
N ARG A 126 8.80 -28.53 9.98
CA ARG A 126 8.85 -29.44 11.15
C ARG A 126 7.98 -28.96 12.32
N GLY A 127 7.69 -27.66 12.39
CA GLY A 127 6.84 -27.07 13.43
C GLY A 127 5.34 -27.09 13.12
N GLY A 128 4.91 -27.78 12.06
CA GLY A 128 3.49 -27.93 11.70
C GLY A 128 2.87 -26.75 10.94
N GLY A 129 3.61 -25.66 10.71
CA GLY A 129 3.19 -24.56 9.83
C GLY A 129 3.64 -24.77 8.38
N VAL A 130 3.06 -24.01 7.45
CA VAL A 130 3.35 -24.07 6.01
C VAL A 130 4.22 -22.89 5.60
N SER A 131 5.41 -23.17 5.07
CA SER A 131 6.27 -22.19 4.41
C SER A 131 5.88 -22.10 2.93
N VAL A 132 5.50 -20.92 2.46
CA VAL A 132 5.08 -20.69 1.08
C VAL A 132 6.29 -20.24 0.27
N HIS A 133 6.61 -20.99 -0.78
CA HIS A 133 7.71 -20.73 -1.70
C HIS A 133 7.17 -20.52 -3.10
N ARG A 134 7.97 -19.87 -3.96
CA ARG A 134 7.77 -19.95 -5.40
C ARG A 134 8.18 -21.34 -5.90
N THR A 135 7.54 -21.83 -6.94
CA THR A 135 7.89 -23.12 -7.55
C THR A 135 9.27 -23.10 -8.22
N ASP A 136 9.76 -21.93 -8.62
CA ASP A 136 11.09 -21.70 -9.21
C ASP A 136 12.12 -21.17 -8.18
N CYS A 137 11.81 -21.26 -6.89
CA CYS A 137 12.72 -20.86 -5.82
C CYS A 137 14.06 -21.63 -5.92
N THR A 138 15.18 -20.99 -5.57
CA THR A 138 16.50 -21.63 -5.49
C THR A 138 16.51 -22.89 -4.61
N ASN A 139 15.64 -22.93 -3.59
CA ASN A 139 15.49 -24.08 -2.70
C ASN A 139 14.45 -25.11 -3.17
N ALA A 140 13.69 -24.83 -4.23
CA ALA A 140 12.56 -25.65 -4.66
C ALA A 140 12.97 -27.10 -4.94
N ALA A 141 14.08 -27.32 -5.65
CA ALA A 141 14.57 -28.68 -5.96
C ALA A 141 14.86 -29.49 -4.69
N SER A 142 15.48 -28.89 -3.67
CA SER A 142 15.75 -29.56 -2.39
C SER A 142 14.46 -29.84 -1.61
N LEU A 143 13.49 -28.92 -1.63
CA LEU A 143 12.19 -29.11 -0.99
C LEU A 143 11.39 -30.23 -1.66
N GLN A 144 11.43 -30.31 -3.00
CA GLN A 144 10.74 -31.33 -3.79
C GLN A 144 11.27 -32.75 -3.56
N GLN A 145 12.48 -32.92 -3.02
CA GLN A 145 12.98 -34.24 -2.58
C GLN A 145 12.18 -34.81 -1.41
N GLN A 146 11.42 -33.97 -0.69
CA GLN A 146 10.49 -34.35 0.38
C GLN A 146 9.07 -34.09 -0.10
N ALA A 147 8.68 -34.76 -1.19
CA ALA A 147 7.42 -34.54 -1.88
C ALA A 147 6.21 -34.74 -0.97
N GLU A 148 6.30 -35.60 0.04
CA GLU A 148 5.27 -35.84 1.04
C GLU A 148 4.96 -34.62 1.93
N ARG A 149 5.86 -33.63 1.93
CA ARG A 149 5.70 -32.36 2.68
C ARG A 149 5.30 -31.20 1.78
N ILE A 150 5.16 -31.41 0.47
CA ILE A 150 4.70 -30.40 -0.48
C ILE A 150 3.18 -30.43 -0.51
N ILE A 151 2.57 -29.25 -0.40
CA ILE A 151 1.13 -29.09 -0.49
C ILE A 151 0.78 -27.95 -1.45
N GLU A 152 -0.42 -28.04 -2.03
CA GLU A 152 -0.98 -26.95 -2.80
C GLU A 152 -1.40 -25.79 -1.90
N VAL A 153 -1.14 -24.57 -2.36
CA VAL A 153 -1.53 -23.33 -1.69
C VAL A 153 -1.98 -22.33 -2.74
N LEU A 154 -2.94 -21.48 -2.39
CA LEU A 154 -3.52 -20.51 -3.30
C LEU A 154 -3.41 -19.11 -2.72
N TRP A 155 -3.15 -18.14 -3.58
CA TRP A 155 -3.25 -16.73 -3.23
C TRP A 155 -4.69 -16.39 -2.85
N ALA A 156 -4.85 -15.80 -1.67
CA ALA A 156 -6.10 -15.25 -1.16
C ALA A 156 -5.81 -13.90 -0.48
N PRO A 157 -5.24 -12.91 -1.21
CA PRO A 157 -4.88 -11.63 -0.64
C PRO A 157 -6.14 -10.88 -0.16
N SER A 158 -6.03 -10.25 1.01
CA SER A 158 -7.02 -9.33 1.54
C SER A 158 -6.48 -7.89 1.47
N PRO A 159 -7.33 -6.86 1.66
CA PRO A 159 -6.86 -5.47 1.76
C PRO A 159 -5.85 -5.22 2.90
N SER A 160 -5.76 -6.13 3.86
CA SER A 160 -4.77 -6.07 4.96
C SER A 160 -3.51 -6.88 4.72
N SER A 161 -3.46 -7.71 3.68
CA SER A 161 -2.27 -8.49 3.34
C SER A 161 -1.12 -7.56 2.93
N VAL A 162 0.09 -7.87 3.39
CA VAL A 162 1.31 -7.11 3.06
C VAL A 162 2.39 -8.08 2.61
N PHE A 163 3.04 -7.74 1.51
CA PHE A 163 4.04 -8.55 0.85
C PHE A 163 5.40 -7.85 0.89
N LEU A 164 6.46 -8.64 1.10
CA LEU A 164 7.83 -8.15 1.01
C LEU A 164 8.28 -8.21 -0.46
N VAL A 165 8.70 -7.07 -1.00
CA VAL A 165 9.22 -6.97 -2.35
C VAL A 165 10.66 -6.50 -2.29
N ALA A 166 11.52 -7.14 -3.07
CA ALA A 166 12.87 -6.66 -3.31
C ALA A 166 13.05 -6.35 -4.80
N ILE A 167 13.63 -5.20 -5.11
CA ILE A 167 13.99 -4.78 -6.46
C ILE A 167 15.49 -4.52 -6.56
N GLN A 168 16.03 -4.74 -7.75
CA GLN A 168 17.36 -4.29 -8.13
C GLN A 168 17.21 -3.18 -9.17
N VAL A 169 17.96 -2.10 -8.97
CA VAL A 169 18.06 -0.93 -9.84
C VAL A 169 19.49 -0.86 -10.34
N GLU A 170 19.64 -0.81 -11.65
CA GLU A 170 20.92 -0.67 -12.32
C GLU A 170 20.97 0.66 -13.06
N ALA A 171 22.00 1.44 -12.75
CA ALA A 171 22.10 2.82 -13.19
C ALA A 171 23.55 3.25 -13.44
N LEU A 172 23.74 4.25 -14.28
CA LEU A 172 24.99 4.98 -14.37
C LEU A 172 25.07 6.00 -13.23
N ASP A 173 26.10 5.89 -12.40
CA ASP A 173 26.28 6.72 -11.23
C ASP A 173 26.46 8.20 -11.60
N ARG A 174 25.68 9.04 -10.93
CA ARG A 174 25.72 10.50 -11.06
C ARG A 174 25.37 11.16 -9.74
N HIS A 175 25.68 12.45 -9.66
CA HIS A 175 25.29 13.25 -8.52
C HIS A 175 23.78 13.13 -8.27
N ARG A 176 23.42 12.84 -7.02
CA ARG A 176 22.05 12.66 -6.49
C ARG A 176 21.27 11.43 -6.96
N LEU A 177 21.86 10.49 -7.70
CA LEU A 177 21.17 9.26 -8.13
C LEU A 177 20.42 8.56 -6.99
N LEU A 178 21.09 8.28 -5.87
CA LEU A 178 20.47 7.62 -4.71
C LEU A 178 19.29 8.44 -4.15
N SER A 179 19.42 9.76 -4.10
CA SER A 179 18.35 10.65 -3.63
C SER A 179 17.15 10.64 -4.56
N ASP A 180 17.37 10.57 -5.87
CA ASP A 180 16.30 10.58 -6.86
C ASP A 180 15.55 9.24 -6.86
N VAL A 181 16.26 8.12 -6.76
CA VAL A 181 15.65 6.78 -6.66
C VAL A 181 14.86 6.64 -5.36
N THR A 182 15.42 7.06 -4.23
CA THR A 182 14.71 7.01 -2.93
C THR A 182 13.49 7.93 -2.91
N ARG A 183 13.55 9.09 -3.57
CA ARG A 183 12.39 9.97 -3.74
C ARG A 183 11.31 9.30 -4.59
N ALA A 184 11.66 8.73 -5.74
CA ALA A 184 10.70 8.02 -6.60
C ALA A 184 9.98 6.91 -5.82
N LEU A 185 10.71 6.12 -5.01
CA LEU A 185 10.11 5.12 -4.13
C LEU A 185 9.23 5.74 -3.04
N ALA A 186 9.62 6.86 -2.45
CA ALA A 186 8.84 7.55 -1.43
C ALA A 186 7.54 8.18 -1.99
N ASP A 187 7.57 8.68 -3.23
CA ASP A 187 6.41 9.26 -3.92
C ASP A 187 5.35 8.18 -4.23
N GLU A 188 5.81 6.94 -4.49
CA GLU A 188 4.97 5.72 -4.56
C GLU A 188 4.50 5.24 -3.17
N LYS A 189 4.86 5.97 -2.10
CA LYS A 189 4.46 5.74 -0.71
C LYS A 189 4.81 4.33 -0.19
N VAL A 190 5.85 3.71 -0.72
CA VAL A 190 6.36 2.44 -0.19
C VAL A 190 7.27 2.66 1.01
N ASN A 191 7.18 1.77 1.98
CA ASN A 191 8.03 1.81 3.17
C ASN A 191 9.31 0.99 2.92
N ILE A 192 10.43 1.67 2.70
CA ILE A 192 11.74 1.04 2.52
C ILE A 192 12.21 0.43 3.84
N LEU A 193 12.40 -0.89 3.87
CA LEU A 193 12.89 -1.64 5.02
C LEU A 193 14.41 -1.80 5.00
N SER A 194 14.99 -1.98 3.82
CA SER A 194 16.43 -2.03 3.63
C SER A 194 16.81 -1.51 2.25
N ALA A 195 18.01 -0.94 2.18
CA ALA A 195 18.64 -0.53 0.93
C ALA A 195 20.13 -0.88 1.00
N SER A 196 20.67 -1.43 -0.07
CA SER A 196 22.11 -1.55 -0.29
C SER A 196 22.47 -0.93 -1.63
N VAL A 197 23.62 -0.27 -1.69
CA VAL A 197 24.08 0.44 -2.88
C VAL A 197 25.56 0.15 -3.03
N THR A 198 25.95 -0.31 -4.20
CA THR A 198 27.35 -0.49 -4.57
C THR A 198 27.60 0.11 -5.93
N THR A 199 28.69 0.85 -6.07
CA THR A 199 29.12 1.41 -7.34
C THR A 199 30.42 0.73 -7.75
N SER A 200 30.44 0.13 -8.94
CA SER A 200 31.65 -0.45 -9.52
C SER A 200 32.56 0.61 -10.15
N GLY A 201 33.80 0.23 -10.46
CA GLY A 201 34.82 1.15 -10.99
C GLY A 201 34.50 1.75 -12.36
N ASP A 202 33.60 1.14 -13.12
CA ASP A 202 33.03 1.63 -14.38
C ASP A 202 31.83 2.57 -14.18
N ARG A 203 31.58 3.01 -12.95
CA ARG A 203 30.47 3.89 -12.54
C ARG A 203 29.09 3.26 -12.71
N VAL A 204 28.98 1.94 -12.74
CA VAL A 204 27.68 1.28 -12.65
C VAL A 204 27.27 1.19 -11.18
N ALA A 205 26.15 1.79 -10.83
CA ALA A 205 25.51 1.70 -9.53
C ALA A 205 24.47 0.58 -9.53
N ILE A 206 24.64 -0.38 -8.64
CA ILE A 206 23.68 -1.44 -8.36
C ILE A 206 23.08 -1.13 -7.00
N SER A 207 21.79 -0.78 -7.00
CA SER A 207 21.03 -0.49 -5.79
C SER A 207 19.96 -1.55 -5.59
N ARG A 208 19.89 -2.12 -4.39
CA ARG A 208 18.88 -3.10 -4.01
C ARG A 208 18.01 -2.52 -2.92
N PHE A 209 16.69 -2.49 -3.15
CA PHE A 209 15.72 -1.99 -2.19
C PHE A 209 14.76 -3.08 -1.80
N THR A 210 14.48 -3.20 -0.51
CA THR A 210 13.43 -4.08 0.02
C THR A 210 12.37 -3.24 0.71
N PHE A 211 11.10 -3.47 0.41
CA PHE A 211 9.98 -2.70 0.94
C PHE A 211 8.71 -3.57 1.12
N GLU A 212 7.75 -3.04 1.87
CA GLU A 212 6.42 -3.62 2.06
C GLU A 212 5.41 -3.04 1.05
N MET A 213 4.58 -3.91 0.47
CA MET A 213 3.53 -3.54 -0.49
C MET A 213 2.23 -4.29 -0.21
N GLY A 214 1.10 -3.60 -0.21
CA GLY A 214 -0.23 -4.20 0.00
C GLY A 214 -0.88 -4.71 -1.29
N ASP A 215 -0.79 -3.96 -2.38
CA ASP A 215 -1.33 -4.33 -3.69
C ASP A 215 -0.20 -4.66 -4.69
N PRO A 216 -0.04 -5.92 -5.11
CA PRO A 216 0.94 -6.33 -6.12
C PRO A 216 0.74 -5.67 -7.49
N LYS A 217 -0.47 -5.20 -7.81
CA LYS A 217 -0.73 -4.46 -9.06
C LYS A 217 0.08 -3.17 -9.14
N HIS A 218 0.43 -2.58 -7.99
CA HIS A 218 1.22 -1.35 -7.93
C HIS A 218 2.71 -1.57 -8.22
N LEU A 219 3.19 -2.82 -8.23
CA LEU A 219 4.61 -3.11 -8.49
C LEU A 219 5.04 -2.64 -9.88
N GLY A 220 4.21 -2.87 -10.90
CA GLY A 220 4.53 -2.44 -12.26
C GLY A 220 4.67 -0.91 -12.38
N HIS A 221 3.77 -0.17 -11.73
CA HIS A 221 3.83 1.29 -11.69
C HIS A 221 5.10 1.78 -10.99
N LEU A 222 5.42 1.23 -9.82
CA LEU A 222 6.63 1.56 -9.07
C LEU A 222 7.91 1.28 -9.87
N LEU A 223 8.00 0.12 -10.51
CA LEU A 223 9.14 -0.21 -11.37
C LEU A 223 9.29 0.79 -12.51
N ASN A 224 8.19 1.23 -13.12
CA ASN A 224 8.22 2.24 -14.17
C ASN A 224 8.64 3.63 -13.65
N ALA A 225 8.14 4.04 -12.47
CA ALA A 225 8.53 5.30 -11.84
C ALA A 225 10.04 5.34 -11.56
N VAL A 226 10.61 4.26 -11.02
CA VAL A 226 12.05 4.13 -10.79
C VAL A 226 12.83 4.09 -12.12
N ARG A 227 12.31 3.41 -13.15
CA ARG A 227 12.96 3.36 -14.47
C ARG A 227 13.06 4.73 -15.14
N ASN A 228 12.11 5.63 -14.85
CA ASN A 228 12.11 7.00 -15.38
C ASN A 228 13.11 7.94 -14.68
N VAL A 229 13.76 7.51 -13.60
CA VAL A 229 14.82 8.29 -12.96
C VAL A 229 16.01 8.36 -13.90
N GLU A 230 16.45 9.57 -14.23
CA GLU A 230 17.59 9.79 -15.13
C GLU A 230 18.83 9.02 -14.65
N GLY A 231 19.42 8.23 -15.55
CA GLY A 231 20.60 7.40 -15.27
C GLY A 231 20.26 5.94 -14.94
N VAL A 232 19.01 5.63 -14.58
CA VAL A 232 18.54 4.23 -14.45
C VAL A 232 18.34 3.67 -15.85
N TYR A 233 18.96 2.52 -16.14
CA TYR A 233 18.77 1.82 -17.40
C TYR A 233 18.03 0.49 -17.22
N ASP A 234 18.08 -0.12 -16.04
CA ASP A 234 17.25 -1.28 -15.73
C ASP A 234 16.75 -1.28 -14.29
N VAL A 235 15.57 -1.86 -14.11
CA VAL A 235 14.97 -2.10 -12.81
C VAL A 235 14.01 -3.28 -12.89
N TYR A 236 14.22 -4.23 -11.98
CA TYR A 236 13.44 -5.47 -11.95
C TYR A 236 13.32 -6.02 -10.53
N ARG A 237 12.29 -6.83 -10.33
CA ARG A 237 12.10 -7.56 -9.07
C ARG A 237 13.12 -8.69 -8.98
N VAL A 238 13.75 -8.80 -7.82
CA VAL A 238 14.67 -9.90 -7.51
C VAL A 238 13.94 -10.95 -6.68
N THR A 239 14.08 -12.21 -7.11
CA THR A 239 13.33 -13.36 -6.59
C THR A 239 14.16 -14.23 -5.65
N SER A 240 15.41 -13.85 -5.39
CA SER A 240 16.29 -14.45 -4.39
C SER A 240 16.78 -13.35 -3.47
N ALA A 241 16.46 -13.39 -2.18
CA ALA A 241 17.09 -12.51 -1.21
C ALA A 241 18.59 -12.87 -1.13
N ALA A 242 19.45 -11.96 -1.60
CA ALA A 242 20.87 -11.96 -1.28
C ALA A 242 21.06 -11.21 0.03
#